data_AF-A0A1G2JK57-F1
#
_entry.id   AF-A0A1G2JK57-F1
#
_cell.length_a   1.000
_cell.length_b   1.000
_cell.length_c   1.000
_cell.angle_alpha   90.00
_cell.angle_beta   90.00
_cell.angle_gamma   90.00
#
_symmetry.space_group_name_H-M   'P 1'
#
loop_
_entity.id
_entity.type
_entity.pdbx_description
1 polymer ?
#
loop_
_entity_poly.entity_id
_entity_poly.type
_entity_poly.pdbx_seq_one_letter_code
_entity_poly.pdbx_strand_id
1 'polypeptide(L)'
;MLSNKNEVVSANPNIGSTVEGTVVARERSALYIDLGVFGAGIIYGREYFEAKELIKGLNVGDKVFAKITEMENDQGYRELSLKGASKDMSWQKLRDIKEKGEIVKVKVTGVNKGGLLAVLDGISAFLPVSQLAPEHYPRVVDADKQKILRELQKFIGKTLEVKILDLLAEENKLILSEKAKAEEQTRETLKNYKKGDIISGQITGIADFGVFIKFPITAKTSEDDSEQNTDLSGEALAKEEKAGIEGLIHISELDWQLVENPAEVVKVGEIIKAQIIGITNSQVFLSLKSMKENPWEEVEKKFKKGDTLNAKVLKVSSFGAFVEVLPKIRGLCHVSEFESEEKMKEKLSVGQMYDFEVLLIDLKEHRMSLKLVK
;
A
#
# COMPACT_ATOMS: atom_id res chain seq x y z
N MET A 1 8.34 51.60 -15.63
CA MET A 1 7.76 52.04 -14.34
C MET A 1 8.46 51.26 -13.25
N LEU A 2 9.20 51.98 -12.40
CA LEU A 2 10.12 51.40 -11.42
C LEU A 2 9.38 50.80 -10.22
N SER A 3 9.92 49.68 -9.75
CA SER A 3 9.59 48.96 -8.53
C SER A 3 9.62 49.87 -7.29
N ASN A 4 8.48 50.00 -6.60
CA ASN A 4 8.38 50.48 -5.22
C ASN A 4 8.90 49.37 -4.30
N LYS A 5 10.08 49.55 -3.68
CA LYS A 5 10.33 50.20 -2.38
C LYS A 5 9.79 49.39 -1.18
N ASN A 6 10.74 48.68 -0.56
CA ASN A 6 10.92 48.52 0.88
C ASN A 6 9.76 49.02 1.76
N GLU A 7 8.90 48.10 2.20
CA GLU A 7 8.30 48.20 3.53
C GLU A 7 9.14 47.34 4.48
N VAL A 8 10.09 48.03 5.12
CA VAL A 8 10.77 47.54 6.32
C VAL A 8 9.69 47.47 7.40
N VAL A 9 9.18 46.27 7.68
CA VAL A 9 8.23 46.06 8.77
C VAL A 9 8.99 46.21 10.08
N SER A 10 8.93 47.40 10.67
CA SER A 10 9.37 47.70 12.03
C SER A 10 8.36 47.12 13.03
N ALA A 11 8.36 45.81 13.20
CA ALA A 11 7.77 45.17 14.36
C ALA A 11 8.89 44.87 15.34
N ASN A 12 8.84 45.44 16.54
CA ASN A 12 9.77 45.06 17.60
C ASN A 12 9.50 43.57 17.91
N PRO A 13 10.47 42.65 17.74
CA PRO A 13 10.22 41.23 17.85
C PRO A 13 9.82 40.91 19.30
N ASN A 14 8.62 40.36 19.47
CA ASN A 14 8.05 40.04 20.78
C ASN A 14 8.69 38.79 21.40
N ILE A 15 8.48 38.58 22.70
CA ILE A 15 8.84 37.32 23.37
C ILE A 15 8.24 36.15 22.58
N GLY A 16 9.08 35.17 22.24
CA GLY A 16 8.73 34.00 21.46
C GLY A 16 8.96 34.14 19.94
N SER A 17 9.38 35.29 19.43
CA SER A 17 9.72 35.45 18.02
C SER A 17 11.15 34.96 17.71
N THR A 18 11.34 34.41 16.51
CA THR A 18 12.66 34.00 16.01
C THR A 18 13.30 35.16 15.24
N VAL A 19 14.53 35.51 15.61
CA VAL A 19 15.33 36.58 15.00
C VAL A 19 16.64 36.01 14.45
N GLU A 20 17.11 36.58 13.33
CA GLU A 20 18.44 36.29 12.79
C GLU A 20 19.46 37.22 13.45
N GLY A 21 20.62 36.68 13.80
CA GLY A 21 21.73 37.49 14.30
C GLY A 21 23.09 36.88 14.01
N THR A 22 24.13 37.68 14.19
CA THR A 22 25.52 37.29 13.92
C THR A 22 26.25 37.11 15.24
N VAL A 23 27.00 36.02 15.41
CA VAL A 23 27.78 35.79 16.63
C VAL A 23 28.90 36.83 16.71
N VAL A 24 28.90 37.66 17.76
CA VAL A 24 29.91 38.73 17.95
C VAL A 24 31.00 38.28 18.90
N ALA A 25 30.62 37.61 19.99
CA ALA A 25 31.56 37.21 21.01
C ALA A 25 31.08 35.94 21.72
N ARG A 26 32.03 35.09 22.10
CA ARG A 26 31.77 33.85 22.82
C ARG A 26 32.59 33.83 24.11
N GLU A 27 31.91 33.61 25.22
CA GLU A 27 32.51 33.42 26.53
C GLU A 27 32.30 31.97 27.03
N ARG A 28 32.81 31.69 28.23
CA ARG A 28 32.75 30.35 28.87
C ARG A 28 31.31 29.89 29.14
N SER A 29 30.38 30.82 29.37
CA SER A 29 28.98 30.55 29.73
C SER A 29 27.99 31.56 29.14
N ALA A 30 28.43 32.36 28.17
CA ALA A 30 27.61 33.34 27.47
C ALA A 30 28.01 33.38 25.98
N LEU A 31 27.03 33.66 25.12
CA LEU A 31 27.24 33.92 23.69
C LEU A 31 26.50 35.20 23.34
N TYR A 32 27.22 36.16 22.77
CA TYR A 32 26.67 37.44 22.33
C TYR A 32 26.39 37.39 20.84
N ILE A 33 25.18 37.78 20.48
CA ILE A 33 24.67 37.77 19.12
C ILE A 33 24.19 39.18 18.79
N ASP A 34 24.68 39.74 17.70
CA ASP A 34 24.19 41.00 17.16
C ASP A 34 22.93 40.73 16.31
N LEU A 35 21.81 41.31 16.72
CA LEU A 35 20.53 41.23 16.02
C LEU A 35 20.33 42.44 15.07
N GLY A 36 21.37 43.24 14.84
CA GLY A 36 21.37 44.39 13.95
C GLY A 36 20.38 45.46 14.42
N VAL A 37 19.30 45.64 13.66
CA VAL A 37 18.26 46.65 13.96
C VAL A 37 17.48 46.36 15.25
N PHE A 38 17.59 45.14 15.80
CA PHE A 38 16.89 44.73 17.01
C PHE A 38 17.75 44.78 18.28
N GLY A 39 19.01 45.23 18.17
CA GLY A 39 19.95 45.38 19.28
C GLY A 39 20.86 44.16 19.49
N ALA A 40 21.40 44.00 20.70
CA ALA A 40 22.26 42.89 21.06
C ALA A 40 21.49 41.84 21.88
N GLY A 41 21.72 40.57 21.57
CA GLY A 41 21.18 39.44 22.31
C GLY A 41 22.26 38.61 22.98
N ILE A 42 21.88 37.93 24.05
CA ILE A 42 22.76 37.07 24.86
C ILE A 42 22.11 35.70 25.06
N ILE A 43 22.90 34.64 24.90
CA ILE A 43 22.56 33.28 25.28
C ILE A 43 23.41 32.92 26.48
N TYR A 44 22.83 32.75 27.66
CA TYR A 44 23.55 32.40 28.87
C TYR A 44 22.79 31.35 29.68
N GLY A 45 23.34 30.94 30.83
CA GLY A 45 22.64 30.05 31.75
C GLY A 45 22.24 28.70 31.12
N ARG A 46 21.00 28.29 31.34
CA ARG A 46 20.47 26.99 30.90
C ARG A 46 20.49 26.84 29.37
N GLU A 47 20.18 27.90 28.64
CA GLU A 47 20.08 27.95 27.19
C GLU A 47 21.45 27.72 26.53
N TYR A 48 22.52 28.27 27.13
CA TYR A 48 23.89 28.01 26.72
C TYR A 48 24.28 26.54 26.91
N PHE A 49 23.95 25.96 28.06
CA PHE A 49 24.25 24.55 28.32
C PHE A 49 23.45 23.61 27.41
N GLU A 50 22.19 23.93 27.13
CA GLU A 50 21.34 23.15 26.22
C GLU A 50 21.78 23.25 24.76
N ALA A 51 22.39 24.36 24.35
CA ALA A 51 22.93 24.57 23.02
C ALA A 51 24.45 24.32 22.92
N LYS A 52 25.10 23.78 23.96
CA LYS A 52 26.56 23.66 24.04
C LYS A 52 27.20 22.92 22.85
N GLU A 53 26.55 21.89 22.32
CA GLU A 53 27.04 21.18 21.13
C GLU A 53 26.97 22.04 19.85
N LEU A 54 25.88 22.80 19.67
CA LEU A 54 25.71 23.74 18.55
C LEU A 54 26.68 24.92 18.66
N ILE A 55 26.81 25.49 19.87
CA ILE A 55 27.72 26.62 20.16
C ILE A 55 29.18 26.23 19.98
N LYS A 56 29.55 24.97 20.25
CA LYS A 56 30.91 24.47 20.00
C LYS A 56 31.30 24.53 18.52
N GLY A 57 30.35 24.34 17.61
CA GLY A 57 30.56 24.38 16.17
C GLY A 57 30.43 25.77 15.53
N LEU A 58 30.05 26.80 16.32
CA LEU A 58 29.86 28.17 15.85
C LEU A 58 31.10 29.02 16.08
N ASN A 59 31.50 29.76 15.05
CA ASN A 59 32.57 30.75 15.06
C ASN A 59 32.00 32.17 15.21
N VAL A 60 32.86 33.08 15.67
CA VAL A 60 32.55 34.52 15.67
C VAL A 60 32.41 34.98 14.22
N GLY A 61 31.29 35.62 13.88
CA GLY A 61 30.90 36.01 12.54
C GLY A 61 29.85 35.10 11.88
N ASP A 62 29.53 33.96 12.49
CA ASP A 62 28.51 33.06 11.94
C ASP A 62 27.09 33.62 12.17
N LYS A 63 26.24 33.46 11.15
CA LYS A 63 24.82 33.80 11.22
C LYS A 63 24.03 32.67 11.88
N VAL A 64 23.24 33.02 12.88
CA VAL A 64 22.41 32.09 13.66
C VAL A 64 21.00 32.63 13.82
N PHE A 65 20.04 31.73 13.89
CA PHE A 65 18.67 32.05 14.26
C PHE A 65 18.48 31.74 15.74
N ALA A 66 17.91 32.68 16.49
CA ALA A 66 17.64 32.51 17.90
C ALA A 66 16.25 33.06 18.27
N LYS A 67 15.59 32.39 19.20
CA LYS A 67 14.25 32.77 19.67
C LYS A 67 14.38 33.67 20.88
N ILE A 68 13.66 34.79 20.90
CA ILE A 68 13.66 35.72 22.04
C ILE A 68 12.90 35.08 23.20
N THR A 69 13.60 34.75 24.27
CA THR A 69 13.01 34.29 25.53
C THR A 69 12.59 35.48 26.39
N GLU A 70 13.42 36.52 26.43
CA GLU A 70 13.14 37.75 27.19
C GLU A 70 13.56 38.99 26.40
N MET A 71 12.81 40.08 26.57
CA MET A 71 12.98 41.32 25.79
C MET A 71 14.14 42.19 26.29
N GLU A 72 14.43 42.18 27.58
CA GLU A 72 15.45 43.03 28.18
C GLU A 72 15.79 42.48 29.57
N ASN A 73 17.02 41.99 29.72
CA ASN A 73 17.54 41.67 31.04
C ASN A 73 18.10 42.93 31.72
N ASP A 74 18.55 42.82 32.97
CA ASP A 74 19.11 43.93 33.77
C ASP A 74 20.32 44.65 33.11
N GLN A 75 20.87 44.08 32.04
CA GLN A 75 22.02 44.60 31.29
C GLN A 75 21.63 45.18 29.91
N GLY A 76 20.35 45.23 29.57
CA GLY A 76 19.85 45.75 28.29
C GLY A 76 19.98 44.78 27.11
N TYR A 77 20.32 43.51 27.35
CA TYR A 77 20.42 42.48 26.32
C TYR A 77 19.14 41.66 26.23
N ARG A 78 18.79 41.23 25.01
CA ARG A 78 17.69 40.27 24.77
C ARG A 78 18.15 38.86 25.04
N GLU A 79 17.36 38.09 25.78
CA GLU A 79 17.69 36.68 26.00
C GLU A 79 17.26 35.83 24.83
N LEU A 80 18.17 34.96 24.39
CA LEU A 80 18.03 34.21 23.17
C LEU A 80 18.16 32.71 23.42
N SER A 81 17.36 31.92 22.70
CA SER A 81 17.45 30.46 22.66
C SER A 81 17.73 29.97 21.23
N LEU A 82 18.97 29.50 21.01
CA LEU A 82 19.39 28.91 19.73
C LEU A 82 18.57 27.65 19.39
N LYS A 83 18.28 26.86 20.43
CA LYS A 83 17.53 25.61 20.32
C LYS A 83 16.04 25.86 20.09
N GLY A 84 15.48 26.93 20.67
CA GLY A 84 14.09 27.35 20.43
C GLY A 84 13.84 27.70 18.97
N ALA A 85 14.70 28.54 18.39
CA ALA A 85 14.61 28.89 16.96
C ALA A 85 14.80 27.68 16.05
N SER A 86 15.80 26.84 16.35
CA SER A 86 16.04 25.61 15.58
C SER A 86 14.82 24.68 15.59
N LYS A 87 14.11 24.58 16.72
CA LYS A 87 12.87 23.81 16.83
C LYS A 87 11.74 24.43 16.03
N ASP A 88 11.49 25.73 16.14
CA ASP A 88 10.42 26.40 15.40
C ASP A 88 10.61 26.28 13.88
N MET A 89 11.86 26.45 13.42
CA MET A 89 12.21 26.21 12.02
C MET A 89 12.00 24.76 11.59
N SER A 90 12.32 23.79 12.45
CA SER A 90 12.08 22.38 12.18
C SER A 90 10.58 22.07 12.10
N TRP A 91 9.76 22.63 12.98
CA TRP A 91 8.30 22.51 12.91
C TRP A 91 7.71 23.12 11.64
N GLN A 92 8.21 24.29 11.21
CA GLN A 92 7.80 24.92 9.97
C GLN A 92 8.16 24.05 8.76
N LYS A 93 9.41 23.56 8.69
CA LYS A 93 9.84 22.62 7.64
C LYS A 93 8.99 21.35 7.61
N LEU A 94 8.68 20.77 8.78
CA LEU A 94 7.86 19.56 8.87
C LEU A 94 6.40 19.79 8.45
N ARG A 95 5.85 20.99 8.69
CA ARG A 95 4.54 21.39 8.14
C ARG A 95 4.59 21.47 6.63
N ASP A 96 5.59 22.13 6.06
CA ASP A 96 5.76 22.24 4.61
C ASP A 96 5.92 20.86 3.96
N ILE A 97 6.69 19.97 4.59
CA ILE A 97 6.86 18.58 4.15
C ILE A 97 5.54 17.81 4.21
N LYS A 98 4.72 18.00 5.26
CA LYS A 98 3.39 17.37 5.36
C LYS A 98 2.47 17.88 4.25
N GLU A 99 2.47 19.18 3.96
CA GLU A 99 1.65 19.77 2.89
C GLU A 99 2.07 19.30 1.49
N LYS A 100 3.39 19.21 1.25
CA LYS A 100 3.94 18.70 -0.01
C LYS A 100 3.87 17.18 -0.15
N GLY A 101 3.66 16.47 0.96
CA GLY A 101 3.65 15.03 1.00
C GLY A 101 5.01 14.39 0.71
N GLU A 102 6.11 15.07 1.04
CA GLU A 102 7.47 14.58 0.79
C GLU A 102 7.86 13.42 1.72
N ILE A 103 8.74 12.55 1.23
CA ILE A 103 9.26 11.39 1.96
C ILE A 103 10.45 11.82 2.80
N VAL A 104 10.45 11.46 4.08
CA VAL A 104 11.53 11.80 5.01
C VAL A 104 12.22 10.56 5.55
N LYS A 105 13.54 10.62 5.64
CA LYS A 105 14.38 9.59 6.24
C LYS A 105 14.47 9.83 7.74
N VAL A 106 13.95 8.90 8.53
CA VAL A 106 14.00 8.96 10.00
C VAL A 106 14.84 7.82 10.55
N LYS A 107 15.64 8.11 11.57
CA LYS A 107 16.42 7.08 12.27
C LYS A 107 15.63 6.56 13.46
N VAL A 108 15.43 5.25 13.51
CA VAL A 108 14.76 4.59 14.64
C VAL A 108 15.70 4.61 15.84
N THR A 109 15.27 5.23 16.93
CA THR A 109 16.03 5.33 18.18
C THR A 109 15.61 4.29 19.21
N GLY A 110 14.38 3.78 19.12
CA GLY A 110 13.88 2.78 20.05
C GLY A 110 12.58 2.15 19.61
N VAL A 111 12.07 1.24 20.43
CA VAL A 111 10.81 0.52 20.19
C VAL A 111 9.99 0.52 21.47
N ASN A 112 8.68 0.70 21.35
CA ASN A 112 7.74 0.50 22.44
C ASN A 112 6.73 -0.60 22.07
N LYS A 113 5.82 -0.93 23.00
CA LYS A 113 4.81 -1.99 22.82
C LYS A 113 3.80 -1.72 21.69
N GLY A 114 3.77 -0.50 21.15
CA GLY A 114 2.80 -0.05 20.14
C GLY A 114 3.41 0.47 18.84
N GLY A 115 4.73 0.54 18.70
CA GLY A 115 5.38 1.12 17.52
C GLY A 115 6.88 1.38 17.66
N LEU A 116 7.45 1.94 16.60
CA LEU A 116 8.85 2.38 16.53
C LEU A 116 8.93 3.85 16.96
N LEU A 117 9.92 4.15 17.80
CA LEU A 117 10.31 5.51 18.15
C LEU A 117 11.46 5.93 17.23
N ALA A 118 11.31 7.07 16.58
CA ALA A 118 12.32 7.65 15.73
C ALA A 118 12.58 9.10 16.15
N VAL A 119 13.68 9.67 15.67
CA VAL A 119 13.95 11.11 15.83
C VAL A 119 14.18 11.70 14.45
N LEU A 120 13.51 12.83 14.19
CA LEU A 120 13.63 13.60 12.96
C LEU A 120 13.85 15.06 13.33
N ASP A 121 14.94 15.67 12.85
CA ASP A 121 15.34 17.05 13.15
C ASP A 121 15.29 17.42 14.65
N GLY A 122 15.64 16.46 15.52
CA GLY A 122 15.64 16.64 16.98
C GLY A 122 14.25 16.56 17.64
N ILE A 123 13.21 16.25 16.87
CA ILE A 123 11.84 16.04 17.35
C ILE A 123 11.57 14.54 17.46
N SER A 124 10.88 14.15 18.54
CA SER A 124 10.51 12.75 18.76
C SER A 124 9.39 12.34 17.81
N ALA A 125 9.57 11.23 17.12
CA ALA A 125 8.60 10.68 16.19
C ALA A 125 8.16 9.28 16.60
N PHE A 126 6.92 8.95 16.30
CA PHE A 126 6.30 7.68 16.62
C PHE A 126 5.65 7.10 15.36
N LEU A 127 6.03 5.86 15.04
CA LEU A 127 5.49 5.08 13.94
C LEU A 127 4.71 3.90 14.53
N PRO A 128 3.36 3.97 14.60
CA PRO A 128 2.56 2.90 15.16
C PRO A 128 2.62 1.63 14.29
N VAL A 129 2.55 0.44 14.91
CA VAL A 129 2.64 -0.86 14.20
C VAL A 129 1.56 -1.02 13.13
N SER A 130 0.39 -0.39 13.29
CA SER A 130 -0.69 -0.41 12.31
C SER A 130 -0.41 0.43 11.05
N GLN A 131 0.59 1.31 11.09
CA GLN A 131 1.02 2.18 9.99
C GLN A 131 2.36 1.74 9.37
N LEU A 132 2.92 0.62 9.85
CA LEU A 132 4.05 -0.06 9.22
C LEU A 132 3.59 -0.84 7.97
N ALA A 133 4.51 -1.03 7.02
CA ALA A 133 4.26 -1.82 5.83
C ALA A 133 3.96 -3.30 6.20
N PRO A 134 3.14 -4.02 5.40
CA PRO A 134 2.84 -5.45 5.62
C PRO A 134 4.07 -6.37 5.66
N GLU A 135 5.21 -5.89 5.16
CA GLU A 135 6.51 -6.55 5.10
C GLU A 135 7.27 -6.43 6.43
N HIS A 136 7.09 -5.32 7.14
CA HIS A 136 7.63 -5.07 8.48
C HIS A 136 6.63 -5.38 9.60
N TYR A 137 5.43 -5.84 9.22
CA TYR A 137 4.43 -6.31 10.15
C TYR A 137 4.84 -7.68 10.71
N PRO A 138 4.96 -7.85 12.03
CA PRO A 138 5.31 -9.13 12.63
C PRO A 138 4.16 -10.13 12.44
N ARG A 139 4.27 -10.99 11.42
CA ARG A 139 3.32 -12.08 11.15
C ARG A 139 3.55 -13.23 12.13
N VAL A 140 3.25 -12.99 13.40
CA VAL A 140 3.19 -14.05 14.41
C VAL A 140 1.77 -14.58 14.51
N VAL A 141 1.63 -15.90 14.38
CA VAL A 141 0.36 -16.65 14.38
C VAL A 141 -0.46 -16.45 15.66
N ASP A 142 0.16 -15.95 16.75
CA ASP A 142 -0.44 -15.88 18.09
C ASP A 142 -0.41 -14.51 18.78
N ALA A 143 -0.21 -13.39 18.06
CA ALA A 143 -0.23 -12.03 18.66
C ALA A 143 0.65 -11.88 19.93
N ASP A 144 1.74 -12.64 19.98
CA ASP A 144 2.57 -12.84 21.16
C ASP A 144 3.43 -11.58 21.38
N LYS A 145 3.01 -10.72 22.33
CA LYS A 145 3.53 -9.35 22.57
C LYS A 145 5.05 -9.28 22.74
N GLN A 146 5.68 -10.37 23.17
CA GLN A 146 7.14 -10.46 23.37
C GLN A 146 7.92 -10.73 22.07
N LYS A 147 7.34 -11.45 21.11
CA LYS A 147 8.00 -11.74 19.81
C LYS A 147 7.98 -10.50 18.91
N ILE A 148 6.88 -9.74 18.93
CA ILE A 148 6.72 -8.47 18.22
C ILE A 148 7.81 -7.47 18.64
N LEU A 149 8.07 -7.34 19.95
CA LEU A 149 9.12 -6.47 20.47
C LEU A 149 10.52 -6.87 19.97
N ARG A 150 10.82 -8.16 19.86
CA ARG A 150 12.13 -8.65 19.39
C ARG A 150 12.32 -8.42 17.89
N GLU A 151 11.27 -8.53 17.09
CA GLU A 151 11.33 -8.21 15.66
C GLU A 151 11.50 -6.71 15.43
N LEU A 152 10.70 -5.90 16.13
CA LEU A 152 10.80 -4.45 16.07
C LEU A 152 12.16 -3.94 16.58
N GLN A 153 12.75 -4.59 17.60
CA GLN A 153 14.09 -4.26 18.11
C GLN A 153 15.19 -4.36 17.05
N LYS A 154 15.05 -5.23 16.03
CA LYS A 154 16.02 -5.34 14.93
C LYS A 154 16.03 -4.10 14.01
N PHE A 155 15.02 -3.24 14.11
CA PHE A 155 14.94 -2.00 13.35
C PHE A 155 15.56 -0.81 14.10
N ILE A 156 15.98 -0.97 15.36
CA ILE A 156 16.69 0.07 16.11
C ILE A 156 17.99 0.40 15.38
N GLY A 157 18.21 1.69 15.10
CA GLY A 157 19.39 2.18 14.38
C GLY A 157 19.26 2.17 12.85
N LYS A 158 18.22 1.54 12.28
CA LYS A 158 17.94 1.62 10.84
C LYS A 158 17.30 2.97 10.50
N THR A 159 17.58 3.42 9.28
CA THR A 159 16.92 4.57 8.67
C THR A 159 15.73 4.08 7.86
N LEU A 160 14.54 4.60 8.18
CA LEU A 160 13.29 4.30 7.48
C LEU A 160 12.83 5.51 6.69
N GLU A 161 12.32 5.28 5.48
CA GLU A 161 11.69 6.30 4.66
C GLU A 161 10.18 6.32 4.94
N VAL A 162 9.69 7.40 5.52
CA VAL A 162 8.31 7.50 6.02
C VAL A 162 7.72 8.87 5.70
N LYS A 163 6.39 8.93 5.69
CA LYS A 163 5.63 10.17 5.49
C LYS A 163 5.10 10.66 6.82
N ILE A 164 5.01 11.98 6.98
CA ILE A 164 4.41 12.60 8.16
C ILE A 164 2.89 12.50 8.02
N LEU A 165 2.27 11.70 8.90
CA LEU A 165 0.81 11.60 8.97
C LEU A 165 0.27 12.75 9.84
N ASP A 166 0.89 12.99 10.99
CA ASP A 166 0.44 14.01 11.91
C ASP A 166 1.56 14.72 12.69
N LEU A 167 1.26 15.95 13.11
CA LEU A 167 2.17 16.89 13.77
C LEU A 167 1.54 17.34 15.09
N LEU A 168 2.00 16.76 16.20
CA LEU A 168 1.58 17.15 17.55
C LEU A 168 2.58 18.16 18.11
N ALA A 169 2.46 19.42 17.67
CA ALA A 169 3.35 20.50 18.07
C ALA A 169 3.36 20.74 19.60
N GLU A 170 2.20 20.59 20.26
CA GLU A 170 2.07 20.75 21.72
C GLU A 170 2.86 19.70 22.50
N GLU A 171 2.85 18.45 22.04
CA GLU A 171 3.56 17.35 22.71
C GLU A 171 5.00 17.16 22.24
N ASN A 172 5.46 17.98 21.29
CA ASN A 172 6.68 17.77 20.53
C ASN A 172 6.81 16.36 19.92
N LYS A 173 5.70 15.84 19.37
CA LYS A 173 5.64 14.50 18.78
C LYS A 173 5.21 14.53 17.31
N LEU A 174 5.76 13.62 16.53
CA LEU A 174 5.40 13.40 15.13
C LEU A 174 4.78 12.01 15.00
N ILE A 175 3.71 11.89 14.24
CA ILE A 175 3.17 10.58 13.85
C ILE A 175 3.57 10.33 12.41
N LEU A 176 4.30 9.23 12.20
CA LEU A 176 4.81 8.83 10.91
C LEU A 176 4.01 7.63 10.38
N SER A 177 3.97 7.46 9.06
CA SER A 177 3.40 6.28 8.39
C SER A 177 4.31 5.82 7.27
N GLU A 178 4.61 4.53 7.24
CA GLU A 178 5.30 3.86 6.13
C GLU A 178 4.28 3.44 5.05
N LYS A 179 3.07 3.08 5.47
CA LYS A 179 2.01 2.58 4.57
C LYS A 179 1.58 3.61 3.52
N ALA A 180 1.66 4.89 3.83
CA ALA A 180 1.35 5.96 2.87
C ALA A 180 2.27 5.95 1.63
N LYS A 181 3.55 5.54 1.77
CA LYS A 181 4.48 5.35 0.65
C LYS A 181 4.04 4.19 -0.23
N ALA A 182 3.71 3.06 0.39
CA ALA A 182 3.24 1.88 -0.32
C ALA A 182 1.97 2.20 -1.13
N GLU A 183 1.01 2.93 -0.55
CA GLU A 183 -0.23 3.33 -1.24
C GLU A 183 0.03 4.30 -2.41
N GLU A 184 0.92 5.27 -2.26
CA GLU A 184 1.26 6.24 -3.31
C GLU A 184 2.03 5.60 -4.46
N GLN A 185 3.04 4.77 -4.15
CA GLN A 185 3.76 3.95 -5.13
C GLN A 185 2.83 2.94 -5.83
N THR A 186 1.94 2.31 -5.07
CA THR A 186 0.90 1.42 -5.62
C THR A 186 0.01 2.20 -6.57
N ARG A 187 -0.47 3.40 -6.18
CA ARG A 187 -1.33 4.25 -7.01
C ARG A 187 -0.65 4.71 -8.30
N GLU A 188 0.61 5.11 -8.25
CA GLU A 188 1.37 5.48 -9.46
C GLU A 188 1.54 4.29 -10.38
N THR A 189 1.86 3.12 -9.82
CA THR A 189 2.09 1.93 -10.63
C THR A 189 0.78 1.37 -11.21
N LEU A 190 -0.34 1.50 -10.48
CA LEU A 190 -1.68 1.13 -10.97
C LEU A 190 -2.10 1.95 -12.20
N LYS A 191 -1.55 3.16 -12.41
CA LYS A 191 -1.78 3.92 -13.66
C LYS A 191 -1.18 3.24 -14.89
N ASN A 192 -0.14 2.42 -14.70
CA ASN A 192 0.56 1.74 -15.78
C ASN A 192 -0.14 0.45 -16.23
N TYR A 193 -1.11 -0.04 -15.47
CA TYR A 193 -1.86 -1.25 -15.80
C TYR A 193 -3.27 -0.90 -16.29
N LYS A 194 -3.74 -1.63 -17.30
CA LYS A 194 -5.10 -1.49 -17.83
C LYS A 194 -5.90 -2.78 -17.60
N LYS A 195 -7.22 -2.63 -17.53
CA LYS A 195 -8.14 -3.77 -17.56
C LYS A 195 -7.86 -4.60 -18.82
N GLY A 196 -7.67 -5.90 -18.64
CA GLY A 196 -7.31 -6.84 -19.70
C GLY A 196 -5.82 -7.22 -19.76
N ASP A 197 -4.93 -6.52 -19.05
CA ASP A 197 -3.52 -6.92 -18.97
C ASP A 197 -3.37 -8.28 -18.26
N ILE A 198 -2.47 -9.12 -18.78
CA ILE A 198 -2.10 -10.40 -18.19
C ILE A 198 -0.87 -10.19 -17.32
N ILE A 199 -1.00 -10.48 -16.03
CA ILE A 199 0.10 -10.38 -15.08
C ILE A 199 0.50 -11.76 -14.57
N SER A 200 1.77 -11.91 -14.22
CA SER A 200 2.30 -13.11 -13.55
C SER A 200 2.68 -12.74 -12.13
N GLY A 201 2.13 -13.44 -11.14
CA GLY A 201 2.40 -13.14 -9.74
C GLY A 201 2.45 -14.36 -8.85
N GLN A 202 3.10 -14.22 -7.71
CA GLN A 202 3.24 -15.26 -6.71
C GLN A 202 2.11 -15.21 -5.69
N ILE A 203 1.52 -16.36 -5.36
CA ILE A 203 0.47 -16.44 -4.36
C ILE A 203 1.03 -16.22 -2.96
N THR A 204 0.59 -15.16 -2.29
CA THR A 204 1.04 -14.81 -0.93
C THR A 204 0.12 -15.37 0.15
N GLY A 205 -1.13 -15.69 -0.19
CA GLY A 205 -2.10 -16.22 0.76
C GLY A 205 -3.37 -16.73 0.09
N ILE A 206 -4.04 -17.65 0.77
CA ILE A 206 -5.31 -18.22 0.34
C ILE A 206 -6.27 -18.05 1.51
N ALA A 207 -7.45 -17.50 1.24
CA ALA A 207 -8.55 -17.36 2.18
C ALA A 207 -9.81 -17.99 1.59
N ASP A 208 -10.82 -18.26 2.43
CA ASP A 208 -12.05 -18.96 2.02
C ASP A 208 -12.84 -18.25 0.91
N PHE A 209 -12.61 -16.94 0.72
CA PHE A 209 -13.28 -16.12 -0.29
C PHE A 209 -12.39 -15.74 -1.48
N GLY A 210 -11.09 -16.06 -1.46
CA GLY A 210 -10.20 -15.70 -2.55
C GLY A 210 -8.72 -15.98 -2.34
N VAL A 211 -7.94 -15.73 -3.40
CA VAL A 211 -6.50 -15.97 -3.47
C VAL A 211 -5.79 -14.64 -3.65
N PHE A 212 -4.79 -14.39 -2.81
CA PHE A 212 -3.94 -13.19 -2.86
C PHE A 212 -2.69 -13.47 -3.67
N ILE A 213 -2.42 -12.62 -4.65
CA ILE A 213 -1.28 -12.73 -5.56
C ILE A 213 -0.47 -11.44 -5.46
N LYS A 214 0.82 -11.56 -5.16
CA LYS A 214 1.78 -10.47 -5.26
C LYS A 214 2.53 -10.59 -6.57
N PHE A 215 2.42 -9.60 -7.43
CA PHE A 215 3.14 -9.57 -8.70
C PHE A 215 4.16 -8.43 -8.72
N PRO A 216 5.34 -8.66 -9.32
CA PRO A 216 6.35 -7.62 -9.43
C PRO A 216 5.86 -6.51 -10.37
N ILE A 217 6.30 -5.29 -10.11
CA ILE A 217 6.09 -4.17 -11.02
C ILE A 217 6.92 -4.44 -12.28
N THR A 218 6.27 -4.89 -13.35
CA THR A 218 6.86 -4.82 -14.68
C THR A 218 6.63 -3.42 -15.20
N ALA A 219 7.69 -2.60 -15.19
CA ALA A 219 7.71 -1.45 -16.07
C ALA A 219 7.55 -2.01 -17.49
N LYS A 220 6.43 -1.71 -18.16
CA LYS A 220 6.40 -1.76 -19.62
C LYS A 220 7.40 -0.68 -20.07
N THR A 221 8.67 -1.05 -20.21
CA THR A 221 9.58 -0.32 -21.06
C THR A 221 8.91 -0.32 -22.42
N SER A 222 8.46 0.86 -22.85
CA SER A 222 8.19 1.13 -24.25
C SER A 222 9.40 0.64 -25.04
N GLU A 223 9.21 -0.45 -25.77
CA GLU A 223 10.07 -0.87 -26.86
C GLU A 223 10.00 0.24 -27.90
N ASP A 224 10.94 1.17 -27.81
CA ASP A 224 11.46 1.99 -28.91
C ASP A 224 12.70 2.67 -28.35
N ASP A 225 13.79 1.90 -28.31
CA ASP A 225 15.09 2.35 -28.79
C ASP A 225 16.02 1.12 -28.83
N SER A 226 16.31 0.72 -30.06
CA SER A 226 17.23 -0.34 -30.42
C SER A 226 18.62 -0.16 -29.79
N GLU A 227 19.11 -1.26 -29.25
CA GLU A 227 20.52 -1.71 -29.21
C GLU A 227 21.63 -0.65 -29.25
N GLN A 228 22.40 -0.57 -28.16
CA GLN A 228 23.83 -0.95 -28.11
C GLN A 228 24.46 -0.42 -26.81
N ASN A 229 24.84 -1.31 -25.90
CA ASN A 229 26.24 -1.65 -25.74
C ASN A 229 26.47 -2.70 -24.66
N THR A 230 27.44 -3.54 -25.00
CA THR A 230 27.94 -4.73 -24.36
C THR A 230 28.66 -4.48 -23.03
N ASP A 231 28.63 -5.52 -22.21
CA ASP A 231 29.65 -5.96 -21.25
C ASP A 231 30.15 -4.96 -20.22
N LEU A 232 29.70 -5.16 -18.97
CA LEU A 232 30.62 -5.30 -17.85
C LEU A 232 30.04 -6.24 -16.79
N SER A 233 30.84 -7.27 -16.54
CA SER A 233 30.82 -8.26 -15.47
C SER A 233 30.25 -7.82 -14.12
N GLY A 234 29.46 -8.72 -13.53
CA GLY A 234 29.74 -9.27 -12.20
C GLY A 234 29.44 -8.40 -10.98
N GLU A 235 28.43 -8.86 -10.23
CA GLU A 235 28.36 -8.72 -8.75
C GLU A 235 28.21 -7.31 -8.17
N ALA A 236 27.13 -6.60 -8.50
CA ALA A 236 26.60 -5.55 -7.61
C ALA A 236 25.16 -5.12 -7.96
N LEU A 237 24.21 -6.05 -8.11
CA LEU A 237 22.81 -5.67 -8.30
C LEU A 237 21.93 -6.37 -7.27
N ALA A 238 21.88 -5.69 -6.13
CA ALA A 238 20.68 -5.40 -5.37
C ALA A 238 19.58 -6.47 -5.42
N LYS A 239 19.39 -7.14 -4.28
CA LYS A 239 18.05 -7.43 -3.79
C LYS A 239 17.31 -6.10 -3.63
N GLU A 240 16.92 -5.48 -4.73
CA GLU A 240 15.78 -4.57 -4.74
C GLU A 240 14.60 -5.45 -4.36
N GLU A 241 14.16 -5.28 -3.11
CA GLU A 241 12.87 -5.74 -2.65
C GLU A 241 11.83 -5.12 -3.58
N LYS A 242 11.48 -5.86 -4.63
CA LYS A 242 10.46 -5.46 -5.59
C LYS A 242 9.17 -5.27 -4.80
N ALA A 243 8.85 -4.01 -4.53
CA ALA A 243 7.52 -3.59 -4.12
C ALA A 243 6.55 -4.25 -5.11
N GLY A 244 5.79 -5.22 -4.61
CA GLY A 244 4.87 -6.00 -5.43
C GLY A 244 3.46 -5.54 -5.15
N ILE A 245 2.66 -5.40 -6.19
CA ILE A 245 1.25 -5.03 -6.03
C ILE A 245 0.48 -6.28 -5.61
N GLU A 246 -0.42 -6.13 -4.64
CA GLU A 246 -1.32 -7.19 -4.22
C GLU A 246 -2.58 -7.17 -5.09
N GLY A 247 -2.84 -8.30 -5.74
CA GLY A 247 -4.06 -8.60 -6.44
C GLY A 247 -4.87 -9.68 -5.73
N LEU A 248 -6.19 -9.57 -5.83
CA LEU A 248 -7.15 -10.52 -5.29
C LEU A 248 -7.87 -11.24 -6.45
N ILE A 249 -7.84 -12.56 -6.41
CA ILE A 249 -8.74 -13.41 -7.21
C ILE A 249 -9.87 -13.90 -6.32
N HIS A 250 -11.11 -13.58 -6.67
CA HIS A 250 -12.27 -14.10 -5.95
C HIS A 250 -12.41 -15.61 -6.21
N ILE A 251 -12.95 -16.40 -5.27
CA ILE A 251 -13.18 -17.85 -5.50
C ILE A 251 -13.97 -18.13 -6.78
N SER A 252 -14.92 -17.25 -7.11
CA SER A 252 -15.72 -17.30 -8.33
C SER A 252 -14.96 -16.94 -9.60
N GLU A 253 -13.69 -16.55 -9.53
CA GLU A 253 -12.83 -16.17 -10.65
C GLU A 253 -11.61 -17.11 -10.82
N LEU A 254 -11.47 -18.11 -9.93
CA LEU A 254 -10.44 -19.15 -9.99
C LEU A 254 -10.71 -20.20 -11.08
N ASP A 255 -11.98 -20.64 -11.19
CA ASP A 255 -12.41 -21.62 -12.18
C ASP A 255 -13.90 -21.45 -12.52
N TRP A 256 -14.30 -21.92 -13.71
CA TRP A 256 -15.70 -21.99 -14.15
C TRP A 256 -16.55 -22.94 -13.31
N GLN A 257 -15.91 -23.81 -12.52
CA GLN A 257 -16.55 -24.69 -11.55
C GLN A 257 -16.75 -24.01 -10.19
N LEU A 258 -17.73 -24.47 -9.42
CA LEU A 258 -17.86 -24.07 -8.01
C LEU A 258 -16.69 -24.67 -7.24
N VAL A 259 -15.68 -23.83 -6.98
CA VAL A 259 -14.53 -24.20 -6.13
C VAL A 259 -14.98 -24.04 -4.68
N GLU A 260 -15.14 -25.15 -3.96
CA GLU A 260 -15.46 -25.13 -2.52
C GLU A 260 -14.25 -24.72 -1.68
N ASN A 261 -13.04 -25.08 -2.11
CA ASN A 261 -11.80 -24.68 -1.45
C ASN A 261 -10.74 -24.18 -2.45
N PRO A 262 -10.37 -22.88 -2.41
CA PRO A 262 -9.33 -22.33 -3.27
C PRO A 262 -7.94 -22.98 -3.05
N ALA A 263 -7.71 -23.60 -1.89
CA ALA A 263 -6.46 -24.30 -1.56
C ALA A 263 -6.22 -25.61 -2.34
N GLU A 264 -7.26 -26.18 -2.95
CA GLU A 264 -7.11 -27.38 -3.81
C GLU A 264 -6.63 -27.02 -5.22
N VAL A 265 -6.96 -25.81 -5.67
CA VAL A 265 -6.65 -25.34 -7.03
C VAL A 265 -5.29 -24.67 -7.10
N VAL A 266 -4.87 -24.00 -6.02
CA VAL A 266 -3.63 -23.22 -6.00
C VAL A 266 -2.85 -23.40 -4.69
N LYS A 267 -1.52 -23.35 -4.76
CA LYS A 267 -0.65 -23.45 -3.57
C LYS A 267 -0.02 -22.10 -3.19
N VAL A 268 0.12 -21.83 -1.90
CA VAL A 268 0.85 -20.66 -1.40
C VAL A 268 2.29 -20.74 -1.89
N GLY A 269 2.77 -19.67 -2.54
CA GLY A 269 4.09 -19.56 -3.13
C GLY A 269 4.18 -19.92 -4.62
N GLU A 270 3.11 -20.42 -5.23
CA GLU A 270 3.06 -20.72 -6.67
C GLU A 270 2.95 -19.44 -7.52
N ILE A 271 3.57 -19.43 -8.70
CA ILE A 271 3.49 -18.31 -9.65
C ILE A 271 2.41 -18.63 -10.68
N ILE A 272 1.36 -17.82 -10.71
CA ILE A 272 0.23 -17.98 -11.63
C ILE A 272 0.04 -16.73 -12.49
N LYS A 273 -0.46 -16.94 -13.72
CA LYS A 273 -0.83 -15.87 -14.64
C LYS A 273 -2.30 -15.57 -14.51
N ALA A 274 -2.68 -14.32 -14.29
CA ALA A 274 -4.08 -13.90 -14.18
C ALA A 274 -4.31 -12.61 -14.97
N GLN A 275 -5.53 -12.44 -15.48
CA GLN A 275 -5.92 -11.25 -16.23
C GLN A 275 -6.60 -10.23 -15.30
N ILE A 276 -6.26 -8.95 -15.45
CA ILE A 276 -6.86 -7.87 -14.67
C ILE A 276 -8.29 -7.61 -15.15
N ILE A 277 -9.29 -7.89 -14.32
CA ILE A 277 -10.69 -7.51 -14.57
C ILE A 277 -10.93 -6.06 -14.14
N GLY A 278 -10.32 -5.67 -13.02
CA GLY A 278 -10.60 -4.40 -12.37
C GLY A 278 -9.41 -3.90 -11.57
N ILE A 279 -9.26 -2.59 -11.52
CA ILE A 279 -8.25 -1.93 -10.70
C ILE A 279 -8.98 -0.92 -9.82
N THR A 280 -8.73 -1.00 -8.52
CA THR A 280 -9.15 -0.01 -7.52
C THR A 280 -7.91 0.70 -6.97
N ASN A 281 -8.08 1.84 -6.32
CA ASN A 281 -6.97 2.69 -5.81
C ASN A 281 -5.91 1.97 -4.95
N SER A 282 -6.24 0.80 -4.39
CA SER A 282 -5.34 0.04 -3.51
C SER A 282 -5.28 -1.47 -3.83
N GLN A 283 -6.11 -1.99 -4.74
CA GLN A 283 -6.25 -3.43 -4.99
C GLN A 283 -6.52 -3.73 -6.47
N VAL A 284 -5.95 -4.82 -6.98
CA VAL A 284 -6.18 -5.31 -8.35
C VAL A 284 -7.04 -6.57 -8.31
N PHE A 285 -8.14 -6.57 -9.04
CA PHE A 285 -9.00 -7.74 -9.20
C PHE A 285 -8.55 -8.54 -10.42
N LEU A 286 -8.25 -9.80 -10.18
CA LEU A 286 -7.65 -10.72 -11.14
C LEU A 286 -8.61 -11.89 -11.41
N SER A 287 -8.57 -12.42 -12.63
CA SER A 287 -9.28 -13.64 -13.02
C SER A 287 -8.36 -14.65 -13.69
N LEU A 288 -8.57 -15.92 -13.34
CA LEU A 288 -8.03 -17.08 -14.04
C LEU A 288 -9.02 -17.63 -15.09
N LYS A 289 -10.31 -17.28 -15.01
CA LYS A 289 -11.34 -17.72 -15.95
C LYS A 289 -11.11 -17.21 -17.37
N SER A 290 -10.67 -15.97 -17.50
CA SER A 290 -10.54 -15.31 -18.80
C SER A 290 -9.45 -15.89 -19.70
N MET A 291 -8.56 -16.72 -19.16
CA MET A 291 -7.54 -17.47 -19.93
C MET A 291 -7.92 -18.92 -20.23
N LYS A 292 -9.01 -19.45 -19.67
CA LYS A 292 -9.48 -20.81 -19.96
C LYS A 292 -10.55 -20.75 -21.05
N GLU A 293 -10.40 -21.58 -22.09
CA GLU A 293 -11.36 -21.70 -23.19
C GLU A 293 -12.77 -21.94 -22.66
N ASN A 294 -13.73 -21.20 -23.21
CA ASN A 294 -15.13 -21.30 -22.82
C ASN A 294 -15.69 -22.65 -23.30
N PRO A 295 -16.05 -23.58 -22.39
CA PRO A 295 -16.60 -24.88 -22.78
C PRO A 295 -17.92 -24.76 -23.58
N TRP A 296 -18.60 -23.61 -23.54
CA TRP A 296 -19.80 -23.34 -24.34
C TRP A 296 -19.52 -22.99 -25.80
N GLU A 297 -18.31 -22.54 -26.15
CA GLU A 297 -17.92 -22.37 -27.56
C GLU A 297 -17.84 -23.71 -28.29
N GLU A 298 -17.46 -24.79 -27.58
CA GLU A 298 -17.55 -26.14 -28.14
C GLU A 298 -19.00 -26.59 -28.34
N VAL A 299 -19.91 -26.17 -27.45
CA VAL A 299 -21.34 -26.52 -27.58
C VAL A 299 -21.95 -25.83 -28.77
N GLU A 300 -21.69 -24.55 -28.99
CA GLU A 300 -22.22 -23.81 -30.14
C GLU A 300 -21.75 -24.43 -31.48
N LYS A 301 -20.52 -24.95 -31.52
CA LYS A 301 -19.98 -25.64 -32.70
C LYS A 301 -20.53 -27.05 -32.88
N LYS A 302 -20.77 -27.79 -31.80
CA LYS A 302 -21.18 -29.20 -31.84
C LYS A 302 -22.69 -29.42 -31.86
N PHE A 303 -23.48 -28.55 -31.21
CA PHE A 303 -24.90 -28.76 -30.97
C PHE A 303 -25.74 -27.56 -31.41
N LYS A 304 -26.82 -27.84 -32.14
CA LYS A 304 -27.84 -26.84 -32.51
C LYS A 304 -29.14 -27.13 -31.78
N LYS A 305 -30.01 -26.11 -31.67
CA LYS A 305 -31.37 -26.27 -31.15
C LYS A 305 -32.10 -27.36 -31.96
N GLY A 306 -32.58 -28.41 -31.29
CA GLY A 306 -33.20 -29.59 -31.89
C GLY A 306 -32.28 -30.79 -32.11
N ASP A 307 -31.01 -30.72 -31.71
CA ASP A 307 -30.09 -31.85 -31.82
C ASP A 307 -30.30 -32.85 -30.67
N THR A 308 -30.13 -34.14 -30.96
CA THR A 308 -30.26 -35.24 -30.01
C THR A 308 -28.89 -35.65 -29.49
N LEU A 309 -28.70 -35.63 -28.18
CA LEU A 309 -27.46 -35.95 -27.50
C LEU A 309 -27.66 -36.99 -26.41
N ASN A 310 -26.69 -37.87 -26.26
CA ASN A 310 -26.70 -38.86 -25.19
C ASN A 310 -26.03 -38.26 -23.95
N ALA A 311 -26.72 -38.23 -22.82
CA ALA A 311 -26.27 -37.51 -21.64
C ALA A 311 -26.62 -38.24 -20.34
N LYS A 312 -25.74 -38.10 -19.34
CA LYS A 312 -25.84 -38.82 -18.07
C LYS A 312 -26.59 -38.01 -17.03
N VAL A 313 -27.61 -38.59 -16.39
CA VAL A 313 -28.35 -37.91 -15.32
C VAL A 313 -27.47 -37.83 -14.07
N LEU A 314 -27.14 -36.61 -13.62
CA LEU A 314 -26.37 -36.39 -12.38
C LEU A 314 -27.27 -36.39 -11.14
N LYS A 315 -28.41 -35.71 -11.23
CA LYS A 315 -29.29 -35.52 -10.08
C LYS A 315 -30.71 -35.26 -10.55
N VAL A 316 -31.68 -35.89 -9.90
CA VAL A 316 -33.10 -35.64 -10.10
C VAL A 316 -33.62 -34.84 -8.91
N SER A 317 -34.26 -33.70 -9.17
CA SER A 317 -34.89 -32.82 -8.18
C SER A 317 -36.36 -32.62 -8.53
N SER A 318 -37.17 -32.13 -7.58
CA SER A 318 -38.63 -31.96 -7.75
C SER A 318 -39.06 -30.99 -8.86
N PHE A 319 -38.14 -30.21 -9.44
CA PHE A 319 -38.40 -29.28 -10.54
C PHE A 319 -37.74 -29.70 -11.86
N GLY A 320 -36.89 -30.72 -11.86
CA GLY A 320 -36.21 -31.18 -13.07
C GLY A 320 -35.06 -32.15 -12.79
N ALA A 321 -34.62 -32.83 -13.85
CA ALA A 321 -33.43 -33.66 -13.85
C ALA A 321 -32.23 -32.88 -14.41
N PHE A 322 -31.14 -32.83 -13.65
CA PHE A 322 -29.86 -32.32 -14.09
C PHE A 322 -29.13 -33.41 -14.85
N VAL A 323 -28.81 -33.13 -16.10
CA VAL A 323 -28.16 -34.06 -17.02
C VAL A 323 -26.83 -33.48 -17.46
N GLU A 324 -25.77 -34.26 -17.40
CA GLU A 324 -24.44 -33.91 -17.91
C GLU A 324 -24.31 -34.34 -19.36
N VAL A 325 -24.21 -33.34 -20.24
CA VAL A 325 -24.16 -33.51 -21.70
C VAL A 325 -22.73 -33.62 -22.21
N LEU A 326 -21.86 -32.76 -21.71
CA LEU A 326 -20.44 -32.71 -22.02
C LEU A 326 -19.68 -32.51 -20.71
N PRO A 327 -18.39 -32.88 -20.66
CA PRO A 327 -17.55 -32.58 -19.50
C PRO A 327 -17.63 -31.09 -19.20
N LYS A 328 -18.16 -30.74 -18.02
CA LYS A 328 -18.39 -29.36 -17.51
C LYS A 328 -19.70 -28.67 -17.92
N ILE A 329 -20.63 -29.33 -18.63
CA ILE A 329 -21.88 -28.71 -19.12
C ILE A 329 -23.10 -29.48 -18.64
N ARG A 330 -23.98 -28.77 -17.94
CA ARG A 330 -25.19 -29.32 -17.34
C ARG A 330 -26.42 -28.78 -18.05
N GLY A 331 -27.28 -29.68 -18.52
CA GLY A 331 -28.62 -29.38 -18.97
C GLY A 331 -29.65 -29.64 -17.88
N LEU A 332 -30.73 -28.87 -17.89
CA LEU A 332 -31.90 -29.08 -17.05
C LEU A 332 -33.03 -29.64 -17.92
N CYS A 333 -33.53 -30.81 -17.54
CA CYS A 333 -34.75 -31.37 -18.09
C CYS A 333 -35.91 -31.06 -17.15
N HIS A 334 -36.83 -30.19 -17.56
CA HIS A 334 -37.92 -29.73 -16.71
C HIS A 334 -38.92 -30.86 -16.45
N VAL A 335 -39.53 -30.87 -15.26
CA VAL A 335 -40.61 -31.84 -14.93
C VAL A 335 -41.78 -31.80 -15.90
N SER A 336 -41.97 -30.72 -16.66
CA SER A 336 -43.03 -30.63 -17.67
C SER A 336 -42.94 -31.68 -18.78
N GLU A 337 -41.78 -32.30 -19.02
CA GLU A 337 -41.64 -33.42 -19.96
C GLU A 337 -42.05 -34.77 -19.34
N PHE A 338 -42.28 -34.79 -18.03
CA PHE A 338 -42.72 -35.94 -17.27
C PHE A 338 -44.13 -35.67 -16.76
N GLU A 339 -45.05 -36.60 -17.02
CA GLU A 339 -46.47 -36.42 -16.63
C GLU A 339 -46.65 -36.22 -15.11
N SER A 340 -45.67 -36.59 -14.26
CA SER A 340 -45.65 -36.38 -12.80
C SER A 340 -44.24 -36.55 -12.21
N GLU A 341 -43.96 -35.99 -11.01
CA GLU A 341 -42.67 -36.12 -10.28
C GLU A 341 -42.29 -37.59 -10.02
N GLU A 342 -43.29 -38.44 -9.76
CA GLU A 342 -43.11 -39.87 -9.50
C GLU A 342 -42.64 -40.63 -10.75
N LYS A 343 -43.28 -40.37 -11.90
CA LYS A 343 -42.89 -40.95 -13.20
C LYS A 343 -41.50 -40.50 -13.67
N MET A 344 -41.06 -39.30 -13.26
CA MET A 344 -39.69 -38.83 -13.53
C MET A 344 -38.66 -39.66 -12.77
N LYS A 345 -38.87 -39.87 -11.46
CA LYS A 345 -37.96 -40.66 -10.62
C LYS A 345 -37.91 -42.13 -11.03
N GLU A 346 -39.01 -42.68 -11.54
CA GLU A 346 -39.04 -44.04 -12.08
C GLU A 346 -38.34 -44.16 -13.45
N LYS A 347 -38.49 -43.16 -14.33
CA LYS A 347 -37.93 -43.21 -15.69
C LYS A 347 -36.47 -42.77 -15.79
N LEU A 348 -36.00 -41.91 -14.89
CA LEU A 348 -34.64 -41.39 -14.89
C LEU A 348 -33.88 -41.94 -13.69
N SER A 349 -33.00 -42.89 -13.94
CA SER A 349 -32.06 -43.36 -12.92
C SER A 349 -30.85 -42.43 -12.85
N VAL A 350 -30.51 -41.98 -11.64
CA VAL A 350 -29.28 -41.21 -11.39
C VAL A 350 -28.08 -42.05 -11.82
N GLY A 351 -27.26 -41.50 -12.71
CA GLY A 351 -26.08 -42.14 -13.26
C GLY A 351 -26.29 -42.90 -14.58
N GLN A 352 -27.52 -43.00 -15.09
CA GLN A 352 -27.79 -43.60 -16.40
C GLN A 352 -27.74 -42.56 -17.53
N MET A 353 -27.41 -43.05 -18.72
CA MET A 353 -27.35 -42.30 -19.96
C MET A 353 -28.68 -42.42 -20.70
N TYR A 354 -29.24 -41.29 -21.12
CA TYR A 354 -30.44 -41.24 -21.95
C TYR A 354 -30.23 -40.26 -23.10
N ASP A 355 -31.05 -40.40 -24.14
CA ASP A 355 -31.04 -39.49 -25.27
C ASP A 355 -31.95 -38.29 -24.99
N PHE A 356 -31.37 -37.10 -25.10
CA PHE A 356 -32.03 -35.83 -24.86
C PHE A 356 -31.95 -34.94 -26.10
N GLU A 357 -33.02 -34.24 -26.41
CA GLU A 357 -33.07 -33.22 -27.45
C GLU A 357 -32.87 -31.82 -26.83
N VAL A 358 -32.05 -31.00 -27.47
CA VAL A 358 -31.77 -29.63 -26.99
C VAL A 358 -32.91 -28.68 -27.37
N LEU A 359 -33.72 -28.29 -26.39
CA LEU A 359 -34.81 -27.32 -26.60
C LEU A 359 -34.31 -25.88 -26.67
N LEU A 360 -33.39 -25.51 -25.77
CA LEU A 360 -32.91 -24.14 -25.67
C LEU A 360 -31.49 -24.12 -25.09
N ILE A 361 -30.62 -23.34 -25.72
CA ILE A 361 -29.27 -23.08 -25.22
C ILE A 361 -29.22 -21.60 -24.88
N ASP A 362 -29.02 -21.28 -23.61
CA ASP A 362 -28.78 -19.92 -23.14
C ASP A 362 -27.30 -19.76 -22.80
N LEU A 363 -26.56 -19.14 -23.72
CA LEU A 363 -25.14 -18.83 -23.60
C LEU A 363 -24.86 -17.75 -22.55
N LYS A 364 -25.83 -16.88 -22.24
CA LYS A 364 -25.65 -15.80 -21.26
C LYS A 364 -25.77 -16.33 -19.83
N GLU A 365 -26.71 -17.24 -19.62
CA GLU A 365 -26.96 -17.86 -18.31
C GLU A 365 -26.16 -19.14 -18.08
N HIS A 366 -25.42 -19.63 -19.09
CA HIS A 366 -24.77 -20.95 -19.07
C HIS A 366 -25.77 -22.06 -18.69
N ARG A 367 -26.97 -22.03 -19.30
CA ARG A 367 -28.04 -23.01 -19.06
C ARG A 367 -28.47 -23.63 -20.38
N MET A 368 -28.69 -24.93 -20.36
CA MET A 368 -29.26 -25.66 -21.48
C MET A 368 -30.52 -26.39 -21.02
N SER A 369 -31.63 -26.19 -21.72
CA SER A 369 -32.87 -26.91 -21.48
C SER A 369 -32.92 -28.13 -22.40
N LEU A 370 -33.09 -29.29 -21.80
CA LEU A 370 -33.12 -30.57 -22.50
C LEU A 370 -34.51 -31.21 -22.39
N LYS A 371 -34.89 -31.96 -23.41
CA LYS A 371 -36.10 -32.78 -23.45
C LYS A 371 -35.71 -34.23 -23.60
N LEU A 372 -36.30 -35.12 -22.81
CA LEU A 372 -36.07 -36.56 -22.99
C LEU A 372 -36.71 -37.01 -24.31
N VAL A 373 -35.93 -37.62 -25.20
CA VAL A 373 -36.46 -38.29 -26.39
C VAL A 373 -37.06 -39.62 -25.92
N LYS A 374 -38.34 -39.85 -26.22
CA LYS A 374 -39.11 -41.02 -25.77
C LYS A 374 -38.84 -42.25 -26.63
#